data_AF-A0A428YV62-F1
#
_entry.id   AF-A0A428YV62-F1
#
_cell.length_a   1.000
_cell.length_b   1.000
_cell.length_c   1.000
_cell.angle_alpha   90.00
_cell.angle_beta   90.00
_cell.angle_gamma   90.00
#
_symmetry.space_group_name_H-M   'P 1'
#
loop_
_entity.id
_entity.type
_entity.pdbx_description
1 polymer ?
#
loop_
_entity_poly.entity_id
_entity_poly.type
_entity_poly.pdbx_seq_one_letter_code
_entity_poly.pdbx_strand_id
1 'polypeptide(L)'
;MSLSERVPARLGVTQCNSSTTAARRLISLRDAALSASQHGWPVLPGSVWRQSRYYNAITNASTNGLTPVVPRQHATVDCQQVRAWWATLPHAVLLVAGKAFDVISVPMSWGISAAKHSRFRQDPAPVIVTPDRMAHFLVTTPATLNVELSRWPQAVLAPPLTVVPAPPTHMDGNLVKWWVAPNRTDWTPGDPAIVQHALVATASRGAAKGMNASAPSDQHPRTRGRTSRKP
;
A
#
# COMPACT_ATOMS: atom_id res chain seq x y z
N MET A 1 30.80 37.06 48.21
CA MET A 1 29.49 36.38 48.11
C MET A 1 28.72 37.02 46.95
N SER A 2 29.07 36.66 45.71
CA SER A 2 28.47 35.60 44.88
C SER A 2 27.16 36.03 44.22
N LEU A 3 27.29 36.37 42.93
CA LEU A 3 26.24 36.51 41.93
C LEU A 3 25.39 35.24 41.82
N SER A 4 24.11 35.40 41.48
CA SER A 4 23.37 34.36 40.78
C SER A 4 22.33 35.00 39.85
N GLU A 5 22.78 35.22 38.61
CA GLU A 5 21.96 35.36 37.41
C GLU A 5 21.04 34.14 37.26
N ARG A 6 19.74 34.38 37.05
CA ARG A 6 18.83 33.37 36.50
C ARG A 6 18.63 33.67 35.02
N VAL A 7 19.18 32.77 34.21
CA VAL A 7 18.99 32.62 32.77
C VAL A 7 17.51 32.30 32.46
N PRO A 8 16.87 32.90 31.44
CA PRO A 8 15.56 32.48 30.99
C PRO A 8 15.65 31.22 30.11
N ALA A 9 14.69 30.31 30.31
CA ALA A 9 14.54 29.08 29.56
C ALA A 9 14.22 29.34 28.07
N ARG A 10 14.94 28.64 27.19
CA ARG A 10 14.68 28.57 25.75
C ARG A 10 13.32 27.88 25.49
N LEU A 11 12.42 28.57 24.79
CA LEU A 11 11.30 27.98 24.06
C LEU A 11 11.54 28.21 22.57
N GLY A 12 11.45 27.14 21.76
CA GLY A 12 11.26 27.24 20.31
C GLY A 12 12.26 26.49 19.43
N VAL A 13 12.17 25.16 19.35
CA VAL A 13 12.83 24.37 18.27
C VAL A 13 11.88 23.35 17.61
N THR A 14 10.65 23.14 18.10
CA THR A 14 9.81 22.01 17.64
C THR A 14 9.03 22.24 16.34
N GLN A 15 8.98 23.47 15.80
CA GLN A 15 8.09 23.80 14.66
C GLN A 15 8.75 23.70 13.27
N CYS A 16 10.09 23.69 13.17
CA CYS A 16 10.80 23.60 11.88
C CYS A 16 10.90 22.17 11.32
N ASN A 17 10.80 21.14 12.18
CA ASN A 17 10.98 19.74 11.76
C ASN A 17 9.71 19.15 11.13
N SER A 18 8.53 19.58 11.58
CA SER A 18 7.23 19.10 11.08
C SER A 18 6.88 19.66 9.70
N SER A 19 7.19 20.94 9.44
CA SER A 19 7.00 21.60 8.14
C SER A 19 7.87 20.99 7.05
N THR A 20 9.13 20.69 7.37
CA THR A 20 10.07 20.04 6.44
C THR A 20 9.64 18.61 6.06
N THR A 21 9.11 17.86 7.03
CA THR A 21 8.64 16.48 6.81
C THR A 21 7.38 16.45 5.94
N ALA A 22 6.44 17.37 6.18
CA ALA A 22 5.23 17.50 5.37
C ALA A 22 5.55 17.89 3.92
N ALA A 23 6.45 18.85 3.72
CA ALA A 23 6.89 19.26 2.38
C ALA A 23 7.57 18.12 1.61
N ARG A 24 8.48 17.38 2.25
CA ARG A 24 9.12 16.20 1.62
C ARG A 24 8.11 15.13 1.24
N ARG A 25 7.11 14.88 2.08
CA ARG A 25 6.03 13.92 1.80
C ARG A 25 5.18 14.35 0.60
N LEU A 26 4.84 15.64 0.51
CA LEU A 26 4.12 16.16 -0.65
C LEU A 26 4.91 15.94 -1.94
N ILE A 27 6.21 16.31 -1.93
CA ILE A 27 7.10 16.14 -3.08
C ILE A 27 7.18 14.67 -3.48
N SER A 28 7.42 13.75 -2.54
CA SER A 28 7.56 12.33 -2.87
C SER A 28 6.28 11.68 -3.41
N LEU A 29 5.11 12.07 -2.89
CA LEU A 29 3.82 11.60 -3.41
C LEU A 29 3.55 12.15 -4.82
N ARG A 30 3.84 13.45 -5.03
CA ARG A 30 3.72 14.08 -6.35
C ARG A 30 4.62 13.41 -7.38
N ASP A 31 5.87 13.19 -7.03
CA ASP A 31 6.87 12.63 -7.94
C ASP A 31 6.51 11.17 -8.28
N ALA A 32 6.02 10.39 -7.32
CA ALA A 32 5.51 9.04 -7.57
C ALA A 32 4.29 9.03 -8.51
N ALA A 33 3.32 9.93 -8.29
CA ALA A 33 2.14 10.06 -9.15
C ALA A 33 2.53 10.48 -10.57
N LEU A 34 3.39 11.49 -10.72
CA LEU A 34 3.89 11.95 -12.01
C LEU A 34 4.67 10.85 -12.73
N SER A 35 5.53 10.11 -12.01
CA SER A 35 6.29 9.03 -12.61
C SER A 35 5.38 7.93 -13.15
N ALA A 36 4.33 7.54 -12.42
CA ALA A 36 3.34 6.60 -12.93
C ALA A 36 2.63 7.13 -14.19
N SER A 37 2.17 8.39 -14.17
CA SER A 37 1.48 8.99 -15.32
C SER A 37 2.36 9.13 -16.56
N GLN A 38 3.65 9.47 -16.38
CA GLN A 38 4.63 9.54 -17.47
C GLN A 38 4.85 8.19 -18.16
N HIS A 39 4.69 7.09 -17.43
CA HIS A 39 4.77 5.74 -17.96
C HIS A 39 3.39 5.16 -18.34
N GLY A 40 2.39 6.02 -18.52
CA GLY A 40 1.07 5.64 -19.03
C GLY A 40 0.17 4.95 -18.02
N TRP A 41 0.50 4.96 -16.72
CA TRP A 41 -0.33 4.36 -15.68
C TRP A 41 -1.34 5.37 -15.14
N PRO A 42 -2.67 5.14 -15.28
CA PRO A 42 -3.67 6.07 -14.81
C PRO A 42 -3.66 6.21 -13.28
N VAL A 43 -3.61 7.45 -12.81
CA VAL A 43 -3.56 7.77 -11.37
C VAL A 43 -4.77 8.54 -10.90
N LEU A 44 -5.04 8.43 -9.59
CA LEU A 44 -6.05 9.18 -8.86
C LEU A 44 -5.48 9.68 -7.52
N PRO A 45 -5.88 10.88 -7.08
CA PRO A 45 -5.63 11.32 -5.72
C PRO A 45 -6.56 10.57 -4.76
N GLY A 46 -5.99 10.08 -3.66
CA GLY A 46 -6.69 9.34 -2.62
C GLY A 46 -6.80 10.10 -1.30
N SER A 47 -7.65 9.58 -0.41
CA SER A 47 -7.77 10.00 0.98
C SER A 47 -6.44 9.80 1.71
N VAL A 48 -6.22 10.59 2.76
CA VAL A 48 -4.96 10.64 3.49
C VAL A 48 -5.13 10.06 4.89
N TRP A 49 -4.17 9.26 5.33
CA TRP A 49 -4.12 8.79 6.71
C TRP A 49 -3.56 9.89 7.64
N ARG A 50 -4.35 10.31 8.63
CA ARG A 50 -4.00 11.28 9.68
C ARG A 50 -4.65 10.84 11.00
N GLN A 51 -3.94 10.92 12.13
CA GLN A 51 -4.54 10.72 13.46
C GLN A 51 -5.39 9.43 13.56
N SER A 52 -4.87 8.32 13.02
CA SER A 52 -5.53 7.01 13.06
C SER A 52 -6.84 6.89 12.26
N ARG A 53 -7.11 7.82 11.31
CA ARG A 53 -8.26 7.77 10.40
C ARG A 53 -7.90 8.25 9.00
N TYR A 54 -8.73 7.89 8.02
CA TYR A 54 -8.64 8.44 6.67
C TYR A 54 -9.51 9.68 6.52
N TYR A 55 -9.01 10.64 5.76
CA TYR A 55 -9.71 11.87 5.45
C TYR A 55 -9.61 12.20 3.97
N ASN A 56 -10.68 12.72 3.38
CA ASN A 56 -10.59 13.44 2.13
C ASN A 56 -9.82 14.74 2.38
N ALA A 57 -8.67 14.94 1.74
CA ALA A 57 -7.81 16.10 2.02
C ALA A 57 -8.42 17.44 1.56
N ILE A 58 -9.42 17.43 0.68
CA ILE A 58 -10.11 18.64 0.19
C ILE A 58 -11.23 19.03 1.14
N THR A 59 -12.13 18.09 1.45
CA THR A 59 -13.32 18.38 2.29
C THR A 59 -13.07 18.21 3.78
N ASN A 60 -11.93 17.64 4.16
CA ASN A 60 -11.57 17.23 5.54
C ASN A 60 -12.58 16.26 6.18
N ALA A 61 -13.48 15.65 5.40
CA ALA A 61 -14.41 14.64 5.86
C ALA A 61 -13.70 13.31 6.09
N SER A 62 -14.07 12.60 7.16
CA SER A 62 -13.57 11.24 7.42
C SER A 62 -14.08 10.29 6.33
N THR A 63 -13.23 9.40 5.85
CA THR A 63 -13.59 8.34 4.89
C THR A 63 -13.47 6.96 5.53
N ASN A 64 -14.25 6.01 5.03
CA ASN A 64 -14.10 4.61 5.42
C ASN A 64 -13.00 3.97 4.57
N GLY A 65 -11.76 4.09 5.04
CA GLY A 65 -10.60 3.54 4.35
C GLY A 65 -9.97 4.48 3.31
N LEU A 66 -9.05 3.89 2.54
CA LEU A 66 -8.35 4.56 1.46
C LEU A 66 -9.23 4.62 0.21
N THR A 67 -9.71 5.82 -0.13
CA THR A 67 -10.68 6.03 -1.22
C THR A 67 -10.25 7.16 -2.14
N PRO A 68 -10.57 7.12 -3.45
CA PRO A 68 -10.35 8.25 -4.35
C PRO A 68 -11.07 9.53 -3.86
N VAL A 69 -10.44 10.70 -4.05
CA VAL A 69 -11.10 11.99 -3.77
C VAL A 69 -11.88 12.53 -4.97
N VAL A 70 -11.65 11.97 -6.16
CA VAL A 70 -12.44 12.20 -7.38
C VAL A 70 -12.98 10.86 -7.91
N PRO A 71 -14.05 10.85 -8.73
CA PRO A 71 -14.59 9.62 -9.27
C PRO A 71 -13.57 8.78 -10.04
N ARG A 72 -13.68 7.44 -9.97
CA ARG A 72 -12.69 6.51 -10.51
C ARG A 72 -12.50 6.63 -12.03
N GLN A 73 -13.56 7.00 -12.74
CA GLN A 73 -13.52 7.26 -14.18
C GLN A 73 -12.61 8.42 -14.58
N HIS A 74 -12.27 9.32 -13.64
CA HIS A 74 -11.37 10.45 -13.88
C HIS A 74 -9.88 10.09 -13.73
N ALA A 75 -9.55 8.80 -13.57
CA ALA A 75 -8.16 8.36 -13.57
C ALA A 75 -7.48 8.79 -14.87
N THR A 76 -6.32 9.43 -14.75
CA THR A 76 -5.66 10.10 -15.87
C THR A 76 -4.16 9.85 -15.89
N VAL A 77 -3.59 9.98 -17.07
CA VAL A 77 -2.14 10.03 -17.33
C VAL A 77 -1.66 11.43 -17.68
N ASP A 78 -2.58 12.41 -17.73
CA ASP A 78 -2.24 13.80 -17.98
C ASP A 78 -1.43 14.38 -16.80
N CYS A 79 -0.14 14.60 -17.05
CA CYS A 79 0.80 15.11 -16.07
C CYS A 79 0.45 16.52 -15.56
N GLN A 80 -0.27 17.34 -16.33
CA GLN A 80 -0.72 18.66 -15.86
C GLN A 80 -1.81 18.51 -14.80
N GLN A 81 -2.85 17.72 -15.10
CA GLN A 81 -3.92 17.41 -14.14
C GLN A 81 -3.36 16.74 -12.87
N VAL A 82 -2.42 15.81 -13.02
CA VAL A 82 -1.77 15.13 -11.89
C VAL A 82 -0.95 16.10 -11.05
N ARG A 83 -0.18 17.00 -11.68
CA ARG A 83 0.54 18.04 -10.95
C ARG A 83 -0.40 18.95 -10.17
N ALA A 84 -1.57 19.29 -10.74
CA ALA A 84 -2.55 20.13 -10.09
C ALA A 84 -3.13 19.48 -8.82
N TRP A 85 -3.42 18.17 -8.83
CA TRP A 85 -3.91 17.45 -7.65
C TRP A 85 -2.92 17.50 -6.48
N TRP A 86 -1.62 17.34 -6.73
CA TRP A 86 -0.57 17.40 -5.71
C TRP A 86 0.12 18.77 -5.60
N ALA A 87 -0.54 19.86 -6.02
CA ALA A 87 0.03 21.19 -5.92
C ALA A 87 0.21 21.64 -4.46
N THR A 88 -0.77 21.35 -3.60
CA THR A 88 -0.82 21.82 -2.21
C THR A 88 -1.13 20.72 -1.19
N LEU A 89 -1.72 19.60 -1.62
CA LEU A 89 -2.20 18.56 -0.72
C LEU A 89 -1.47 17.22 -0.96
N PRO A 90 -1.02 16.53 0.11
CA PRO A 90 -0.27 15.29 0.01
C PRO A 90 -1.21 14.09 -0.16
N HIS A 91 -1.99 14.05 -1.24
CA HIS A 91 -2.91 12.96 -1.53
C HIS A 91 -2.20 11.60 -1.57
N ALA A 92 -2.89 10.54 -1.16
CA ALA A 92 -2.43 9.19 -1.46
C ALA A 92 -2.40 8.98 -2.98
N VAL A 93 -1.43 8.23 -3.49
CA VAL A 93 -1.33 7.86 -4.89
C VAL A 93 -2.08 6.57 -5.11
N LEU A 94 -3.13 6.60 -5.91
CA LEU A 94 -3.91 5.43 -6.29
C LEU A 94 -3.71 5.15 -7.78
N LEU A 95 -3.45 3.89 -8.14
CA LEU A 95 -3.42 3.41 -9.51
C LEU A 95 -4.74 2.70 -9.83
N VAL A 96 -5.15 2.71 -11.10
CA VAL A 96 -6.44 2.16 -11.52
C VAL A 96 -6.27 1.02 -12.52
N ALA A 97 -6.79 -0.16 -12.17
CA ALA A 97 -6.76 -1.35 -13.00
C ALA A 97 -7.77 -1.30 -14.16
N GLY A 98 -7.51 -2.07 -15.21
CA GLY A 98 -8.42 -2.27 -16.36
C GLY A 98 -8.21 -1.31 -17.53
N LYS A 99 -7.13 -0.53 -17.54
CA LYS A 99 -6.77 0.36 -18.67
C LYS A 99 -5.35 0.11 -19.18
N ALA A 100 -4.34 0.39 -18.36
CA ALA A 100 -2.92 0.20 -18.73
C ALA A 100 -2.37 -1.15 -18.26
N PHE A 101 -2.96 -1.71 -17.20
CA PHE A 101 -2.63 -2.99 -16.62
C PHE A 101 -3.88 -3.53 -15.92
N ASP A 102 -3.91 -4.85 -15.71
CA ASP A 102 -4.81 -5.51 -14.78
C ASP A 102 -4.05 -5.84 -13.49
N VAL A 103 -4.80 -6.21 -12.43
CA VAL A 103 -4.20 -6.52 -11.13
C VAL A 103 -4.63 -7.89 -10.66
N ILE A 104 -3.66 -8.75 -10.36
CA ILE A 104 -3.88 -10.02 -9.66
C ILE A 104 -3.45 -9.85 -8.21
N SER A 105 -4.38 -10.05 -7.28
CA SER A 105 -4.17 -9.88 -5.84
C SER A 105 -4.19 -11.22 -5.13
N VAL A 106 -3.23 -11.43 -4.23
CA VAL A 106 -3.11 -12.61 -3.37
C VAL A 106 -2.63 -12.22 -1.97
N PRO A 107 -2.79 -13.09 -0.95
CA PRO A 107 -2.10 -12.92 0.33
C PRO A 107 -0.60 -12.72 0.16
N MET A 108 -0.02 -11.78 0.91
CA MET A 108 1.38 -11.35 0.79
C MET A 108 2.37 -12.52 0.93
N SER A 109 2.12 -13.47 1.84
CA SER A 109 2.99 -14.64 2.01
C SER A 109 3.08 -15.51 0.75
N TRP A 110 1.96 -15.63 0.02
CA TRP A 110 1.88 -16.31 -1.25
C TRP A 110 2.55 -15.50 -2.35
N GLY A 111 2.22 -14.22 -2.48
CA GLY A 111 2.84 -13.33 -3.47
C GLY A 111 4.37 -13.23 -3.35
N ILE A 112 4.91 -13.12 -2.12
CA ILE A 112 6.36 -13.13 -1.88
C ILE A 112 6.99 -14.45 -2.30
N SER A 113 6.29 -15.57 -2.11
CA SER A 113 6.79 -16.89 -2.53
C SER A 113 6.81 -16.99 -4.07
N ALA A 114 5.77 -16.52 -4.74
CA ALA A 114 5.70 -16.45 -6.19
C ALA A 114 6.77 -15.53 -6.79
N ALA A 115 7.01 -14.36 -6.18
CA ALA A 115 8.06 -13.43 -6.62
C ALA A 115 9.48 -14.00 -6.50
N LYS A 116 9.68 -15.07 -5.72
CA LYS A 116 10.96 -15.81 -5.62
C LYS A 116 11.06 -16.99 -6.60
N HIS A 117 9.94 -17.36 -7.25
CA HIS A 117 9.90 -18.44 -8.22
C HIS A 117 10.84 -18.15 -9.40
N SER A 118 11.51 -19.18 -9.92
CA SER A 118 12.55 -19.02 -10.95
C SER A 118 12.03 -18.34 -12.22
N ARG A 119 10.87 -18.79 -12.73
CA ARG A 119 10.23 -18.20 -13.92
C ARG A 119 9.89 -16.72 -13.74
N PHE A 120 9.31 -16.35 -12.60
CA PHE A 120 9.00 -14.95 -12.31
C PHE A 120 10.27 -14.09 -12.20
N ARG A 121 11.37 -14.62 -11.65
CA ARG A 121 12.62 -13.85 -11.56
C ARG A 121 13.28 -13.61 -12.92
N GLN A 122 12.99 -14.44 -13.93
CA GLN A 122 13.48 -14.26 -15.29
C GLN A 122 12.69 -13.18 -16.03
N ASP A 123 11.39 -13.06 -15.74
CA ASP A 123 10.49 -12.07 -16.33
C ASP A 123 9.54 -11.52 -15.24
N PRO A 124 10.00 -10.52 -14.47
CA PRO A 124 9.27 -10.03 -13.30
C PRO A 124 8.18 -9.03 -13.66
N ALA A 125 7.12 -9.02 -12.85
CA ALA A 125 6.11 -7.96 -12.85
C ALA A 125 6.37 -6.95 -11.71
N PRO A 126 5.93 -5.68 -11.83
CA PRO A 126 5.80 -4.81 -10.68
C PRO A 126 4.86 -5.43 -9.63
N VAL A 127 5.26 -5.39 -8.37
CA VAL A 127 4.49 -5.96 -7.25
C VAL A 127 4.38 -4.96 -6.13
N ILE A 128 3.16 -4.58 -5.80
CA ILE A 128 2.83 -3.77 -4.63
C ILE A 128 2.55 -4.71 -3.46
N VAL A 129 3.02 -4.37 -2.28
CA VAL A 129 2.60 -5.02 -1.04
C VAL A 129 2.03 -4.00 -0.06
N THR A 130 0.90 -4.34 0.53
CA THR A 130 0.08 -3.44 1.35
C THR A 130 0.05 -3.89 2.82
N PRO A 131 -0.18 -2.95 3.76
CA PRO A 131 -0.24 -3.25 5.19
C PRO A 131 -1.31 -4.27 5.62
N ASP A 132 -2.40 -4.41 4.86
CA ASP A 132 -3.41 -5.46 5.02
C ASP A 132 -2.93 -6.86 4.62
N ARG A 133 -1.63 -7.02 4.37
CA ARG A 133 -0.94 -8.26 4.01
C ARG A 133 -1.42 -8.83 2.67
N MET A 134 -1.67 -7.96 1.71
CA MET A 134 -1.90 -8.34 0.31
C MET A 134 -0.67 -8.04 -0.55
N ALA A 135 -0.53 -8.80 -1.63
CA ALA A 135 0.40 -8.54 -2.74
C ALA A 135 -0.42 -8.37 -4.03
N HIS A 136 -0.16 -7.30 -4.76
CA HIS A 136 -0.84 -6.93 -6.00
C HIS A 136 0.18 -6.93 -7.14
N PHE A 137 0.00 -7.85 -8.08
CA PHE A 137 0.81 -7.97 -9.28
C PHE A 137 0.17 -7.14 -10.40
N LEU A 138 0.94 -6.26 -11.02
CA LEU A 138 0.50 -5.47 -12.16
C LEU A 138 0.85 -6.25 -13.44
N VAL A 139 -0.17 -6.67 -14.18
CA VAL A 139 -0.03 -7.54 -15.35
C VAL A 139 -0.59 -6.87 -16.60
N THR A 140 -0.14 -7.29 -17.78
CA THR A 140 -0.67 -6.75 -19.05
C THR A 140 -2.17 -7.03 -19.17
N THR A 141 -2.89 -6.11 -19.79
CA THR A 141 -4.34 -6.21 -20.03
C THR A 141 -4.63 -6.68 -21.48
N PRO A 142 -5.73 -7.39 -21.75
CA PRO A 142 -6.64 -8.00 -20.79
C PRO A 142 -6.05 -9.28 -20.17
N ALA A 143 -6.16 -9.43 -18.86
CA ALA A 143 -5.84 -10.65 -18.16
C ALA A 143 -7.09 -11.47 -17.84
N THR A 144 -6.94 -12.79 -17.79
CA THR A 144 -7.94 -13.72 -17.26
C THR A 144 -7.30 -14.61 -16.20
N LEU A 145 -8.08 -15.00 -15.20
CA LEU A 145 -7.58 -15.89 -14.16
C LEU A 145 -7.57 -17.34 -14.68
N ASN A 146 -6.41 -17.99 -14.62
CA ASN A 146 -6.23 -19.39 -14.94
C ASN A 146 -7.12 -20.25 -14.02
N VAL A 147 -7.71 -21.32 -14.59
CA VAL A 147 -8.62 -22.24 -13.89
C VAL A 147 -8.03 -22.86 -12.60
N GLU A 148 -6.73 -23.12 -12.55
CA GLU A 148 -6.06 -23.63 -11.35
C GLU A 148 -5.98 -22.57 -10.27
N LEU A 149 -5.69 -21.32 -10.66
CA LEU A 149 -5.61 -20.20 -9.73
C LEU A 149 -7.00 -19.77 -9.26
N SER A 150 -8.01 -19.85 -10.11
CA SER A 150 -9.40 -19.51 -9.78
C SER A 150 -10.05 -20.45 -8.78
N ARG A 151 -9.46 -21.62 -8.51
CA ARG A 151 -9.88 -22.53 -7.43
C ARG A 151 -9.54 -21.99 -6.04
N TRP A 152 -8.66 -20.99 -5.95
CA TRP A 152 -8.23 -20.39 -4.69
C TRP A 152 -8.98 -19.07 -4.49
N PRO A 153 -9.94 -18.99 -3.54
CA PRO A 153 -10.73 -17.77 -3.32
C PRO A 153 -9.90 -16.54 -2.96
N GLN A 154 -8.69 -16.75 -2.43
CA GLN A 154 -7.78 -15.68 -2.05
C GLN A 154 -7.03 -15.07 -3.25
N ALA A 155 -7.06 -15.71 -4.42
CA ALA A 155 -6.50 -15.17 -5.66
C ALA A 155 -7.59 -14.47 -6.46
N VAL A 156 -7.47 -13.16 -6.59
CA VAL A 156 -8.49 -12.31 -7.19
C VAL A 156 -7.89 -11.53 -8.35
N LEU A 157 -8.47 -11.71 -9.53
CA LEU A 157 -8.31 -10.74 -10.61
C LEU A 157 -9.21 -9.54 -10.30
N ALA A 158 -8.60 -8.39 -10.09
CA ALA A 158 -9.31 -7.17 -9.75
C ALA A 158 -10.23 -6.76 -10.91
N PRO A 159 -11.52 -6.47 -10.67
CA PRO A 159 -12.40 -5.91 -11.70
C PRO A 159 -11.85 -4.57 -12.25
N PRO A 160 -12.23 -4.18 -13.48
CA PRO A 160 -11.90 -2.86 -14.01
C PRO A 160 -12.30 -1.73 -13.04
N LEU A 161 -11.53 -0.64 -13.05
CA LEU A 161 -11.67 0.49 -12.12
C LEU A 161 -11.40 0.15 -10.65
N THR A 162 -10.84 -1.03 -10.34
CA THR A 162 -10.31 -1.27 -9.00
C THR A 162 -9.10 -0.36 -8.77
N VAL A 163 -9.06 0.23 -7.57
CA VAL A 163 -7.97 1.12 -7.17
C VAL A 163 -7.00 0.38 -6.28
N VAL A 164 -5.71 0.53 -6.55
CA VAL A 164 -4.64 -0.02 -5.71
C VAL A 164 -3.71 1.10 -5.26
N PRO A 165 -3.32 1.16 -3.97
CA PRO A 165 -2.39 2.17 -3.50
C PRO A 165 -1.00 1.96 -4.09
N ALA A 166 -0.37 3.03 -4.58
CA ALA A 166 1.05 3.01 -4.94
C ALA A 166 1.92 3.63 -3.84
N PRO A 167 3.13 3.11 -3.59
CA PRO A 167 4.13 3.78 -2.77
C PRO A 167 4.42 5.20 -3.27
N PRO A 168 4.66 6.20 -2.38
CA PRO A 168 4.80 6.08 -0.92
C PRO A 168 3.50 6.34 -0.14
N THR A 169 2.35 5.90 -0.65
CA THR A 169 1.06 5.99 0.06
C THR A 169 1.11 5.35 1.44
N HIS A 170 0.46 5.99 2.42
CA HIS A 170 0.21 5.40 3.73
C HIS A 170 -1.17 4.74 3.74
N MET A 171 -1.23 3.52 4.26
CA MET A 171 -2.42 2.74 4.52
C MET A 171 -2.36 2.26 5.97
N ASP A 172 -3.35 2.65 6.78
CA ASP A 172 -3.46 2.29 8.20
C ASP A 172 -2.19 2.62 9.00
N GLY A 173 -1.62 3.81 8.74
CA GLY A 173 -0.40 4.30 9.38
C GLY A 173 0.90 3.72 8.84
N ASN A 174 0.84 2.75 7.95
CA ASN A 174 1.98 2.04 7.42
C ASN A 174 2.20 2.37 5.93
N LEU A 175 3.46 2.35 5.49
CA LEU A 175 3.79 2.58 4.09
C LEU A 175 3.41 1.37 3.24
N VAL A 176 2.72 1.63 2.14
CA VAL A 176 2.64 0.72 0.99
C VAL A 176 4.04 0.63 0.38
N LYS A 177 4.46 -0.57 -0.04
CA LYS A 177 5.81 -0.82 -0.56
C LYS A 177 5.77 -1.49 -1.93
N TRP A 178 6.78 -1.21 -2.73
CA TRP A 178 7.12 -2.04 -3.88
C TRP A 178 7.90 -3.25 -3.37
N TRP A 179 7.40 -4.45 -3.63
CA TRP A 179 8.19 -5.67 -3.52
C TRP A 179 9.08 -5.85 -4.76
N VAL A 180 8.50 -5.62 -5.94
CA VAL A 180 9.24 -5.39 -7.19
C VAL A 180 8.85 -4.01 -7.68
N ALA A 181 9.81 -3.08 -7.69
CA ALA A 181 9.58 -1.72 -8.13
C ALA A 181 9.47 -1.64 -9.65
N PRO A 182 8.66 -0.71 -10.20
CA PRO A 182 8.44 -0.59 -11.65
C PRO A 182 9.72 -0.27 -12.42
N ASN A 183 10.69 0.44 -11.82
CA ASN A 183 11.99 0.68 -12.45
C ASN A 183 12.84 -0.59 -12.67
N ARG A 184 12.49 -1.72 -12.03
CA ARG A 184 13.15 -3.02 -12.27
C ARG A 184 12.54 -3.77 -13.46
N THR A 185 11.42 -3.29 -13.98
CA THR A 185 10.68 -3.88 -15.10
C THR A 185 10.49 -2.85 -16.22
N ASP A 186 11.26 -1.77 -16.20
CA ASP A 186 11.14 -0.62 -17.12
C ASP A 186 9.70 -0.11 -17.26
N TRP A 187 8.96 -0.11 -16.14
CA TRP A 187 7.53 0.25 -16.05
C TRP A 187 6.58 -0.60 -16.90
N THR A 188 7.05 -1.75 -17.38
CA THR A 188 6.25 -2.71 -18.12
C THR A 188 5.50 -3.61 -17.13
N PRO A 189 4.16 -3.74 -17.24
CA PRO A 189 3.40 -4.77 -16.53
C PRO A 189 3.87 -6.17 -16.93
N GLY A 190 3.84 -7.14 -16.02
CA GLY A 190 4.32 -8.49 -16.33
C GLY A 190 3.34 -9.32 -17.16
N ASP A 191 3.84 -10.38 -17.80
CA ASP A 191 3.00 -11.36 -18.50
C ASP A 191 2.08 -12.10 -17.49
N PRO A 192 0.74 -12.05 -17.65
CA PRO A 192 -0.18 -12.73 -16.76
C PRO A 192 0.03 -14.24 -16.69
N ALA A 193 0.49 -14.91 -17.76
CA ALA A 193 0.77 -16.33 -17.75
C ALA A 193 1.96 -16.67 -16.84
N ILE A 194 3.03 -15.88 -16.88
CA ILE A 194 4.23 -16.07 -16.04
C ILE A 194 3.90 -15.81 -14.57
N VAL A 195 3.18 -14.72 -14.29
CA VAL A 195 2.75 -14.38 -12.93
C VAL A 195 1.88 -15.50 -12.36
N GLN A 196 0.87 -15.95 -13.11
CA GLN A 196 -0.06 -16.98 -12.64
C GLN A 196 0.61 -18.35 -12.49
N HIS A 197 1.53 -18.71 -13.38
CA HIS A 197 2.33 -19.93 -13.23
C HIS A 197 3.11 -19.92 -11.90
N ALA A 198 3.78 -18.81 -11.56
CA ALA A 198 4.51 -18.68 -10.31
C ALA A 198 3.58 -18.70 -9.08
N LEU A 199 2.39 -18.11 -9.18
CA LEU A 199 1.37 -18.17 -8.13
C LEU A 199 0.88 -19.60 -7.92
N VAL A 200 0.45 -20.30 -8.96
CA VAL A 200 -0.01 -21.69 -8.88
C VAL A 200 1.07 -22.59 -8.26
N ALA A 201 2.32 -22.47 -8.69
CA ALA A 201 3.45 -23.25 -8.17
C ALA A 201 3.73 -23.04 -6.67
N THR A 202 3.19 -21.97 -6.07
CA THR A 202 3.43 -21.61 -4.67
C THR A 202 2.18 -21.59 -3.79
N ALA A 203 1.00 -21.83 -4.36
CA ALA A 203 -0.30 -21.73 -3.69
C ALA A 203 -0.38 -22.61 -2.43
N SER A 204 0.00 -23.88 -2.53
CA SER A 204 -0.05 -24.84 -1.41
C SER A 204 0.87 -24.46 -0.26
N ARG A 205 2.00 -23.81 -0.55
CA ARG A 205 2.98 -23.35 0.46
C ARG A 205 2.54 -22.06 1.16
N GLY A 206 1.84 -21.18 0.43
CA GLY A 206 1.30 -19.92 0.94
C GLY A 206 0.06 -20.12 1.82
N ALA A 207 -0.86 -21.00 1.41
CA ALA A 207 -2.11 -21.29 2.13
C ALA A 207 -1.87 -21.82 3.55
N ALA A 208 -0.94 -22.76 3.71
CA ALA A 208 -0.59 -23.33 5.02
C ALA A 208 0.00 -22.30 6.00
N LYS A 209 0.66 -21.25 5.49
CA LYS A 209 1.28 -20.20 6.32
C LYS A 209 0.31 -19.05 6.65
N GLY A 210 -0.70 -18.81 5.81
CA GLY A 210 -1.74 -17.80 6.02
C GLY A 210 -2.73 -18.17 7.13
N MET A 211 -3.07 -19.45 7.28
CA MET A 211 -3.98 -19.94 8.34
C MET A 211 -3.41 -19.82 9.75
N ASN A 212 -2.09 -19.93 9.92
CA ASN A 212 -1.44 -19.82 11.24
C ASN A 212 -1.27 -18.37 11.73
N ALA A 213 -1.56 -17.36 10.90
CA ALA A 213 -1.37 -15.94 11.23
C ALA A 213 -2.68 -15.21 11.60
N SER A 214 -3.78 -15.94 11.73
CA SER A 214 -5.14 -15.40 11.98
C SER A 214 -5.74 -15.85 13.32
N ALA A 215 -4.97 -16.48 14.22
CA ALA A 215 -5.45 -16.73 15.58
C ALA A 215 -5.40 -15.43 16.40
N PRO A 216 -6.54 -14.92 16.92
CA PRO A 216 -6.53 -13.84 17.88
C PRO A 216 -5.88 -14.36 19.18
N SER A 217 -4.93 -13.60 19.71
CA SER A 217 -4.38 -13.85 21.04
C SER A 217 -5.41 -13.43 22.09
N ASP A 218 -6.39 -14.30 22.39
CA ASP A 218 -7.16 -14.22 23.62
C ASP A 218 -6.28 -14.73 24.77
N GLN A 219 -5.50 -13.82 25.36
CA GLN A 219 -4.92 -14.03 26.68
C GLN A 219 -5.75 -13.28 27.72
N HIS A 220 -6.75 -13.98 28.26
CA HIS A 220 -7.38 -13.62 29.51
C HIS A 220 -6.51 -14.12 30.67
N PRO A 221 -6.11 -13.28 31.64
CA PRO A 221 -5.27 -13.73 32.75
C PRO A 221 -6.09 -14.55 33.75
N ARG A 222 -5.71 -15.81 33.95
CA ARG A 222 -6.22 -16.64 35.04
C ARG A 222 -5.66 -16.13 36.38
N THR A 223 -6.50 -15.46 37.15
CA THR A 223 -6.27 -15.16 38.57
C THR A 223 -6.19 -16.47 39.36
N ARG A 224 -5.00 -16.82 39.86
CA ARG A 224 -4.83 -17.88 40.86
C ARG A 224 -5.34 -17.36 42.21
N GLY A 225 -6.49 -17.88 42.64
CA GLY A 225 -6.96 -17.75 44.02
C GLY A 225 -6.03 -18.50 44.97
N ARG A 226 -5.36 -17.75 45.84
CA ARG A 226 -4.53 -18.25 46.93
C ARG A 226 -5.44 -18.48 48.14
N THR A 227 -5.62 -19.74 48.51
CA THR A 227 -6.35 -20.13 49.73
C THR A 227 -5.52 -19.79 50.96
N SER A 228 -6.01 -18.87 51.79
CA SER A 228 -5.50 -18.64 53.14
C SER A 228 -6.16 -19.63 54.09
N ARG A 229 -5.38 -20.54 54.66
CA ARG A 229 -5.69 -21.22 55.93
C ARG A 229 -5.08 -20.36 57.05
N LYS A 230 -5.93 -19.89 57.96
CA LYS A 230 -5.54 -19.38 59.29
C LYS A 230 -5.69 -20.52 60.32
N PRO A 231 -5.02 -20.41 61.49
CA PRO A 231 -4.69 -21.53 62.38
C PRO A 231 -5.90 -22.17 63.05
#